data_AF-A0AAN8JIE2-F1
#
_entry.id   AF-A0AAN8JIE2-F1
#
_cell.length_a   1.000
_cell.length_b   1.000
_cell.length_c   1.000
_cell.angle_alpha   90.00
_cell.angle_beta   90.00
_cell.angle_gamma   90.00
#
_symmetry.space_group_name_H-M   'P 1'
#
loop_
_entity.id
_entity.type
_entity.pdbx_description
1 polymer ?
#
loop_
_entity_poly.entity_id
_entity_poly.type
_entity_poly.pdbx_seq_one_letter_code
_entity_poly.pdbx_strand_id
1 'polypeptide(L)'
;MHLKTFQALNKKLHNAAKDAVNRNLQEVRVKVKDLYDSETFMQDTANDDAKNQNKFKTPLKPGDIGVMYDGTWQKRGKGLSHNGICNTMEVNTGYLLDYEVLSNFCQGCLQAPDEDSPSFEAWVEVHAPKCQKNTDSSAHNMETVGAEAIWGRSEQHDVPLRYRSFLSDGDSAAFLTVSKMKPYGEDDTINEDCANHVAKWLGTALRKVKGLPRGHSLKEHTIKKLTLYYRIAVSKNKGDVKKMHQAIWASYLHSASTDEAHNHKLCPPGEDSWCQFNQAIAKDEEPPPHKPRLSKPQAEAITDIYKRLSEQSLLSRCRQGKTQNPCESLNGRIWLLCPKTRYASLRSVQTAAAIAILWYNKGYTGFSDVLNELKIDIPKSLKKETVRADTKRIEAMQKKGTGEQRYKRDKRALTLALETDKRKKRRE
;
A
#
# COMPACT_ATOMS: atom_id res chain seq x y z
N MET A 1 -13.64 -30.74 23.53
CA MET A 1 -14.85 -30.00 23.05
C MET A 1 -15.48 -30.81 21.93
N HIS A 2 -16.77 -31.12 22.00
CA HIS A 2 -17.46 -31.87 20.94
C HIS A 2 -17.52 -31.06 19.63
N LEU A 3 -17.35 -31.70 18.47
CA LEU A 3 -17.25 -31.04 17.16
C LEU A 3 -18.44 -30.11 16.87
N LYS A 4 -19.66 -30.55 17.18
CA LYS A 4 -20.88 -29.74 17.00
C LYS A 4 -20.85 -28.47 17.84
N THR A 5 -20.36 -28.55 19.08
CA THR A 5 -20.23 -27.39 19.98
C THR A 5 -19.22 -26.38 19.42
N PHE A 6 -18.07 -26.87 18.94
CA PHE A 6 -17.06 -26.02 18.31
C PHE A 6 -17.59 -25.31 17.06
N GLN A 7 -18.29 -26.03 16.19
CA GLN A 7 -18.91 -25.46 14.99
C GLN A 7 -19.99 -24.41 15.33
N ALA A 8 -20.82 -24.67 16.33
CA ALA A 8 -21.83 -23.73 16.79
C ALA A 8 -21.21 -22.44 17.36
N LEU A 9 -20.17 -22.57 18.19
CA LEU A 9 -19.44 -21.42 18.74
C LEU A 9 -18.77 -20.60 17.63
N ASN A 10 -18.12 -21.25 16.66
CA ASN A 10 -17.52 -20.55 15.52
C ASN A 10 -18.56 -19.82 14.67
N LYS A 11 -19.75 -20.39 14.49
CA LYS A 11 -20.85 -19.72 13.79
C LYS A 11 -21.30 -18.47 14.55
N LYS A 12 -21.48 -18.56 15.87
CA LYS A 12 -21.84 -17.39 16.71
C LYS A 12 -20.77 -16.30 16.65
N LEU A 13 -19.50 -16.66 16.82
CA LEU A 13 -18.38 -15.74 16.73
C LEU A 13 -18.27 -15.08 15.35
N HIS A 14 -18.46 -15.86 14.28
CA HIS A 14 -18.43 -15.35 12.92
C HIS A 14 -19.52 -14.30 12.69
N ASN A 15 -20.77 -14.60 13.05
CA ASN A 15 -21.89 -13.68 12.91
C ASN A 15 -21.64 -12.40 13.73
N ALA A 16 -21.28 -12.54 15.00
CA ALA A 16 -20.95 -11.42 15.88
C ALA A 16 -19.83 -10.53 15.33
N ALA A 17 -18.77 -11.13 14.76
CA ALA A 17 -17.69 -10.38 14.14
C ALA A 17 -18.14 -9.64 12.88
N LYS A 18 -18.97 -10.28 12.04
CA LYS A 18 -19.56 -9.68 10.83
C LYS A 18 -20.48 -8.50 11.17
N ASP A 19 -21.35 -8.66 12.16
CA ASP A 19 -22.28 -7.60 12.58
C ASP A 19 -21.52 -6.41 13.18
N ALA A 20 -20.54 -6.69 14.04
CA ALA A 20 -19.69 -5.66 14.64
C ALA A 20 -18.88 -4.89 13.58
N VAL A 21 -18.24 -5.58 12.63
CA VAL A 21 -17.45 -4.89 11.59
C VAL A 21 -18.34 -4.10 10.64
N ASN A 22 -19.53 -4.60 10.27
CA ASN A 22 -20.44 -3.86 9.39
C ASN A 22 -20.88 -2.52 10.02
N ARG A 23 -21.21 -2.51 11.31
CA ARG A 23 -21.51 -1.27 12.02
C ARG A 23 -20.30 -0.34 12.09
N ASN A 24 -19.11 -0.88 12.36
CA ASN A 24 -17.90 -0.07 12.35
C ASN A 24 -17.63 0.56 10.97
N LEU A 25 -17.79 -0.21 9.89
CA LEU A 25 -17.62 0.30 8.52
C LEU A 25 -18.61 1.42 8.23
N GLN A 26 -19.86 1.28 8.68
CA GLN A 26 -20.85 2.34 8.56
C GLN A 26 -20.44 3.61 9.33
N GLU A 27 -20.01 3.48 10.59
CA GLU A 27 -19.53 4.60 11.41
C GLU A 27 -18.33 5.33 10.77
N VAL A 28 -17.36 4.61 10.21
CA VAL A 28 -16.18 5.24 9.60
C VAL A 28 -16.50 5.86 8.24
N ARG A 29 -17.48 5.33 7.49
CA ARG A 29 -17.95 5.98 6.25
C ARG A 29 -18.59 7.32 6.53
N VAL A 30 -19.41 7.44 7.58
CA VAL A 30 -19.94 8.73 8.05
C VAL A 30 -18.80 9.70 8.35
N LYS A 31 -17.82 9.28 9.18
CA LYS A 31 -16.68 10.13 9.54
C LYS A 31 -15.87 10.60 8.34
N VAL A 32 -15.64 9.72 7.37
CA VAL A 32 -14.91 10.08 6.15
C VAL A 32 -15.75 11.00 5.27
N LYS A 33 -17.06 10.73 5.12
CA LYS A 33 -17.96 11.62 4.39
C LYS A 33 -17.97 13.02 4.98
N ASP A 34 -18.17 13.15 6.29
CA ASP A 34 -18.16 14.43 7.00
C ASP A 34 -16.84 15.19 6.81
N LEU A 35 -15.70 14.47 6.82
CA LEU A 35 -14.39 15.08 6.59
C LEU A 35 -14.27 15.66 5.18
N TYR A 36 -14.72 14.91 4.16
CA TYR A 36 -14.64 15.32 2.75
C TYR A 36 -15.68 16.38 2.38
N ASP A 37 -16.81 16.42 3.08
CA ASP A 37 -17.86 17.42 2.92
C ASP A 37 -17.54 18.72 3.70
N SER A 38 -16.52 18.72 4.57
CA SER A 38 -16.11 19.90 5.32
C SER A 38 -15.51 21.00 4.43
N GLU A 39 -15.88 22.26 4.69
CA GLU A 39 -15.39 23.43 3.92
C GLU A 39 -13.86 23.54 3.90
N THR A 40 -13.19 23.11 4.97
CA THR A 40 -11.73 23.14 5.11
C THR A 40 -11.05 22.20 4.11
N PHE A 41 -11.58 20.98 3.95
CA PHE A 41 -11.02 20.02 3.00
C PHE A 41 -11.20 20.48 1.55
N MET A 42 -12.34 21.11 1.24
CA MET A 42 -12.61 21.69 -0.08
C MET A 42 -11.67 22.84 -0.42
N GLN A 43 -11.38 23.73 0.54
CA GLN A 43 -10.47 24.85 0.35
C GLN A 43 -9.01 24.39 0.18
N ASP A 44 -8.57 23.39 0.94
CA ASP A 44 -7.22 22.81 0.81
C ASP A 44 -7.03 22.13 -0.56
N THR A 45 -8.05 21.39 -1.02
CA THR A 45 -8.02 20.73 -2.34
C THR A 45 -7.98 21.75 -3.48
N ALA A 46 -8.82 22.80 -3.42
CA ALA A 46 -8.85 23.86 -4.43
C ALA A 46 -7.53 24.66 -4.51
N ASN A 47 -6.88 24.91 -3.37
CA ASN A 47 -5.59 25.59 -3.31
C ASN A 47 -4.44 24.76 -3.90
N ASP A 48 -4.45 23.45 -3.69
CA ASP A 48 -3.46 22.54 -4.28
C ASP A 48 -3.62 22.42 -5.80
N ASP A 49 -4.85 22.45 -6.33
CA ASP A 49 -5.12 22.45 -7.76
C ASP A 49 -4.71 23.78 -8.44
N ALA A 50 -4.98 24.92 -7.80
CA ALA A 50 -4.63 26.24 -8.32
C ALA A 50 -3.11 26.48 -8.41
N LYS A 51 -2.32 25.98 -7.45
CA LYS A 51 -0.86 26.13 -7.43
C LYS A 51 -0.14 25.30 -8.51
N ASN A 52 -0.78 24.26 -9.06
CA ASN A 52 -0.09 23.22 -9.84
C ASN A 52 -0.47 23.15 -11.32
N GLN A 53 -1.19 24.14 -11.86
CA GLN A 53 -1.53 24.26 -13.31
C GLN A 53 -1.92 22.92 -13.95
N ASN A 54 -2.98 22.32 -13.42
CA ASN A 54 -3.41 20.96 -13.68
C ASN A 54 -3.86 20.74 -15.15
N LYS A 55 -2.91 20.45 -16.05
CA LYS A 55 -3.19 20.13 -17.47
C LYS A 55 -3.71 18.70 -17.70
N PHE A 56 -3.75 17.83 -16.68
CA PHE A 56 -3.87 16.38 -16.89
C PHE A 56 -4.85 15.61 -15.99
N LYS A 57 -5.77 16.23 -15.23
CA LYS A 57 -6.91 15.52 -14.61
C LYS A 57 -7.95 16.48 -14.01
N THR A 58 -9.23 16.11 -14.12
CA THR A 58 -10.36 16.76 -13.45
C THR A 58 -10.14 16.71 -11.93
N PRO A 59 -10.27 17.85 -11.21
CA PRO A 59 -10.18 17.85 -9.75
C PRO A 59 -11.25 16.93 -9.13
N LEU A 60 -10.95 16.35 -7.96
CA LEU A 60 -11.91 15.55 -7.22
C LEU A 60 -13.11 16.43 -6.85
N LYS A 61 -14.32 15.99 -7.15
CA LYS A 61 -15.53 16.73 -6.79
C LYS A 61 -15.77 16.60 -5.27
N PRO A 62 -16.51 17.53 -4.65
CA PRO A 62 -17.15 17.29 -3.36
C PRO A 62 -17.72 15.87 -3.21
N GLY A 63 -17.28 15.14 -2.18
CA GLY A 63 -17.69 13.74 -1.94
C GLY A 63 -16.89 12.66 -2.69
N ASP A 64 -15.96 13.02 -3.58
CA ASP A 64 -15.03 12.08 -4.21
C ASP A 64 -13.85 11.77 -3.26
N ILE A 65 -13.59 10.48 -3.04
CA ILE A 65 -12.64 10.00 -2.04
C ILE A 65 -11.45 9.32 -2.71
N GLY A 66 -10.25 9.62 -2.20
CA GLY A 66 -9.04 8.86 -2.53
C GLY A 66 -8.91 7.63 -1.66
N VAL A 67 -8.83 6.46 -2.30
CA VAL A 67 -8.71 5.18 -1.62
C VAL A 67 -7.47 4.41 -2.08
N MET A 68 -6.88 3.67 -1.15
CA MET A 68 -5.89 2.65 -1.46
C MET A 68 -6.58 1.30 -1.55
N TYR A 69 -6.21 0.55 -2.58
CA TYR A 69 -6.70 -0.79 -2.82
C TYR A 69 -5.57 -1.79 -2.68
N ASP A 70 -5.82 -2.91 -2.01
CA ASP A 70 -4.83 -3.97 -1.87
C ASP A 70 -5.50 -5.35 -1.75
N GLY A 71 -4.94 -6.31 -2.47
CA GLY A 71 -5.28 -7.73 -2.39
C GLY A 71 -4.30 -8.50 -1.51
N THR A 72 -4.79 -9.43 -0.70
CA THR A 72 -3.94 -10.32 0.10
C THR A 72 -4.44 -11.76 0.13
N TRP A 73 -3.51 -12.71 0.07
CA TRP A 73 -3.83 -14.13 -0.06
C TRP A 73 -3.38 -14.95 1.14
N GLN A 74 -4.16 -15.98 1.48
CA GLN A 74 -3.85 -16.86 2.59
C GLN A 74 -2.56 -17.66 2.37
N LYS A 75 -2.33 -18.20 1.17
CA LYS A 75 -1.08 -18.91 0.85
C LYS A 75 -0.16 -18.02 0.03
N ARG A 76 1.16 -18.18 0.22
CA ARG A 76 2.18 -17.49 -0.59
C ARG A 76 2.50 -18.35 -1.81
N GLY A 77 2.54 -17.72 -2.98
CA GLY A 77 2.89 -18.37 -4.27
C GLY A 77 1.74 -18.29 -5.27
N LYS A 78 2.08 -18.20 -6.56
CA LYS A 78 1.10 -18.03 -7.64
C LYS A 78 0.17 -19.25 -7.71
N GLY A 79 -1.14 -19.01 -7.69
CA GLY A 79 -2.15 -20.06 -7.84
C GLY A 79 -2.34 -21.00 -6.63
N LEU A 80 -1.58 -20.82 -5.54
CA LEU A 80 -1.61 -21.74 -4.40
C LEU A 80 -2.70 -21.40 -3.37
N SER A 81 -3.26 -20.20 -3.42
CA SER A 81 -4.23 -19.74 -2.42
C SER A 81 -5.65 -19.90 -2.93
N HIS A 82 -6.49 -20.56 -2.15
CA HIS A 82 -7.92 -20.61 -2.41
C HIS A 82 -8.68 -19.42 -1.84
N ASN A 83 -8.11 -18.75 -0.84
CA ASN A 83 -8.72 -17.60 -0.18
C ASN A 83 -7.95 -16.32 -0.50
N GLY A 84 -8.67 -15.26 -0.83
CA GLY A 84 -8.18 -13.90 -1.03
C GLY A 84 -9.02 -12.89 -0.26
N ILE A 85 -8.41 -11.77 0.12
CA ILE A 85 -9.09 -10.64 0.74
C ILE A 85 -8.69 -9.40 -0.03
N CYS A 86 -9.67 -8.67 -0.51
CA CYS A 86 -9.48 -7.38 -1.15
C CYS A 86 -10.03 -6.31 -0.22
N ASN A 87 -9.32 -5.20 -0.07
CA ASN A 87 -9.73 -4.15 0.86
C ASN A 87 -9.49 -2.76 0.31
N THR A 88 -10.32 -1.82 0.74
CA THR A 88 -10.27 -0.42 0.35
C THR A 88 -10.19 0.46 1.59
N MET A 89 -9.18 1.31 1.64
CA MET A 89 -8.88 2.17 2.78
C MET A 89 -8.72 3.62 2.33
N GLU A 90 -9.24 4.57 3.08
CA GLU A 90 -9.12 5.98 2.73
C GLU A 90 -7.68 6.48 2.93
N VAL A 91 -7.16 7.21 1.94
CA VAL A 91 -5.72 7.49 1.79
C VAL A 91 -5.17 8.47 2.86
N ASN A 92 -6.00 9.33 3.43
CA ASN A 92 -5.57 10.37 4.37
C ASN A 92 -5.70 9.94 5.84
N THR A 93 -6.89 9.48 6.22
CA THR A 93 -7.27 8.99 7.54
C THR A 93 -6.74 7.59 7.82
N GLY A 94 -6.58 6.76 6.77
CA GLY A 94 -6.24 5.36 6.91
C GLY A 94 -7.40 4.49 7.42
N TYR A 95 -8.64 4.98 7.45
CA TYR A 95 -9.77 4.13 7.81
C TYR A 95 -10.08 3.12 6.71
N LEU A 96 -10.28 1.86 7.09
CA LEU A 96 -10.81 0.88 6.15
C LEU A 96 -12.29 1.17 5.90
N LEU A 97 -12.67 1.29 4.63
CA LEU A 97 -14.03 1.61 4.20
C LEU A 97 -14.81 0.40 3.70
N ASP A 98 -14.16 -0.56 3.08
CA ASP A 98 -14.80 -1.77 2.54
C ASP A 98 -13.79 -2.91 2.38
N TYR A 99 -14.29 -4.14 2.35
CA TYR A 99 -13.51 -5.34 2.09
C TYR A 99 -14.36 -6.45 1.46
N GLU A 100 -13.73 -7.28 0.65
CA GLU A 100 -14.32 -8.47 0.05
C GLU A 100 -13.45 -9.69 0.39
N VAL A 101 -14.08 -10.79 0.79
CA VAL A 101 -13.37 -12.06 1.05
C VAL A 101 -13.83 -13.08 0.04
N LEU A 102 -12.90 -13.53 -0.78
CA LEU A 102 -13.16 -14.45 -1.88
C LEU A 102 -12.55 -15.82 -1.60
N SER A 103 -13.28 -16.86 -1.98
CA SER A 103 -12.85 -18.24 -1.96
C SER A 103 -13.32 -18.94 -3.22
N ASN A 104 -12.39 -19.60 -3.91
CA ASN A 104 -12.71 -20.48 -5.04
C ASN A 104 -12.80 -21.95 -4.65
N PHE A 105 -12.76 -22.25 -3.35
CA PHE A 105 -12.72 -23.61 -2.85
C PHE A 105 -13.84 -23.90 -1.88
N CYS A 106 -14.46 -25.06 -2.07
CA CYS A 106 -15.32 -25.67 -1.08
C CYS A 106 -15.13 -27.19 -1.13
N GLN A 107 -14.83 -27.79 0.03
CA GLN A 107 -14.71 -29.25 0.14
C GLN A 107 -16.03 -29.95 -0.22
N GLY A 108 -17.17 -29.34 0.11
CA GLY A 108 -18.48 -29.91 -0.25
C GLY A 108 -18.68 -29.95 -1.76
N CYS A 109 -18.35 -28.88 -2.48
CA CYS A 109 -18.39 -28.88 -3.95
C CYS A 109 -17.47 -29.93 -4.58
N LEU A 110 -16.30 -30.19 -3.98
CA LEU A 110 -15.38 -31.24 -4.46
C LEU A 110 -15.97 -32.66 -4.29
N GLN A 111 -16.94 -32.81 -3.39
CA GLN A 111 -17.64 -34.06 -3.10
C GLN A 111 -19.06 -34.05 -3.67
N ALA A 112 -19.35 -33.14 -4.60
CA ALA A 112 -20.65 -33.11 -5.27
C ALA A 112 -20.86 -34.43 -6.03
N PRO A 113 -22.09 -34.97 -6.05
CA PRO A 113 -22.45 -36.01 -7.01
C PRO A 113 -22.34 -35.46 -8.44
N ASP A 114 -22.27 -36.35 -9.43
CA ASP A 114 -22.29 -35.96 -10.85
C ASP A 114 -23.57 -35.17 -11.16
N GLU A 115 -23.47 -34.17 -12.05
CA GLU A 115 -24.60 -33.29 -12.40
C GLU A 115 -25.79 -34.08 -12.97
N ASP A 116 -25.53 -35.19 -13.67
CA ASP A 116 -26.55 -36.09 -14.22
C ASP A 116 -27.17 -37.04 -13.16
N SER A 117 -26.68 -37.01 -11.92
CA SER A 117 -27.21 -37.86 -10.84
C SER A 117 -28.59 -37.39 -10.40
N PRO A 118 -29.57 -38.29 -10.21
CA PRO A 118 -30.87 -37.94 -9.59
C PRO A 118 -30.76 -37.33 -8.19
N SER A 119 -29.60 -37.48 -7.53
CA SER A 119 -29.32 -36.91 -6.21
C SER A 119 -28.74 -35.50 -6.24
N PHE A 120 -28.37 -34.97 -7.42
CA PHE A 120 -27.67 -33.69 -7.55
C PHE A 120 -28.54 -32.51 -7.09
N GLU A 121 -29.79 -32.41 -7.54
CA GLU A 121 -30.70 -31.33 -7.15
C GLU A 121 -30.91 -31.28 -5.63
N ALA A 122 -31.20 -32.43 -5.02
CA ALA A 122 -31.36 -32.54 -3.57
C ALA A 122 -30.06 -32.17 -2.82
N TRP A 123 -28.90 -32.54 -3.36
CA TRP A 123 -27.61 -32.13 -2.81
C TRP A 123 -27.40 -30.62 -2.91
N VAL A 124 -27.74 -29.99 -4.04
CA VAL A 124 -27.61 -28.52 -4.25
C VAL A 124 -28.44 -27.77 -3.22
N GLU A 125 -29.69 -28.15 -2.98
CA GLU A 125 -30.56 -27.51 -1.98
C GLU A 125 -29.94 -27.54 -0.57
N VAL A 126 -29.32 -28.66 -0.21
CA VAL A 126 -28.69 -28.85 1.11
C VAL A 126 -27.32 -28.17 1.20
N HIS A 127 -26.59 -28.07 0.08
CA HIS A 127 -25.22 -27.58 0.01
C HIS A 127 -25.11 -26.08 -0.22
N ALA A 128 -25.91 -25.50 -1.13
CA ALA A 128 -25.86 -24.09 -1.50
C ALA A 128 -25.78 -23.12 -0.30
N PRO A 129 -26.63 -23.23 0.75
CA PRO A 129 -26.54 -22.34 1.92
C PRO A 129 -25.30 -22.56 2.80
N LYS A 130 -24.55 -23.64 2.59
CA LYS A 130 -23.34 -24.01 3.34
C LYS A 130 -22.06 -23.82 2.51
N CYS A 131 -22.20 -23.56 1.20
CA CYS A 131 -21.09 -23.44 0.29
C CYS A 131 -20.08 -22.39 0.80
N GLN A 132 -18.80 -22.71 0.65
CA GLN A 132 -17.69 -21.85 1.05
C GLN A 132 -16.92 -21.32 -0.17
N LYS A 133 -17.42 -21.62 -1.38
CA LYS A 133 -16.94 -21.09 -2.65
C LYS A 133 -17.90 -19.98 -3.05
N ASN A 134 -17.39 -18.76 -3.22
CA ASN A 134 -18.17 -17.59 -3.63
C ASN A 134 -17.62 -16.93 -4.90
N THR A 135 -16.63 -17.56 -5.55
CA THR A 135 -16.14 -17.14 -6.86
C THR A 135 -15.59 -18.34 -7.62
N ASP A 136 -15.73 -18.34 -8.94
CA ASP A 136 -15.04 -19.27 -9.84
C ASP A 136 -13.67 -18.75 -10.28
N SER A 137 -13.30 -17.54 -9.88
CA SER A 137 -12.05 -16.94 -10.30
C SER A 137 -10.83 -17.65 -9.74
N SER A 138 -9.78 -17.67 -10.55
CA SER A 138 -8.46 -18.10 -10.10
C SER A 138 -7.96 -17.18 -8.98
N ALA A 139 -7.03 -17.68 -8.16
CA ALA A 139 -6.39 -16.88 -7.12
C ALA A 139 -5.82 -15.56 -7.66
N HIS A 140 -5.28 -15.57 -8.88
CA HIS A 140 -4.71 -14.38 -9.51
C HIS A 140 -5.77 -13.34 -9.87
N ASN A 141 -6.95 -13.78 -10.34
CA ASN A 141 -8.04 -12.90 -10.74
C ASN A 141 -8.95 -12.47 -9.58
N MET A 142 -8.81 -13.05 -8.39
CA MET A 142 -9.58 -12.61 -7.22
C MET A 142 -9.39 -11.13 -6.90
N GLU A 143 -8.23 -10.55 -7.24
CA GLU A 143 -7.99 -9.13 -7.04
C GLU A 143 -8.85 -8.25 -7.96
N THR A 144 -9.15 -8.68 -9.18
CA THR A 144 -10.06 -7.92 -10.06
C THR A 144 -11.50 -8.09 -9.62
N VAL A 145 -11.93 -9.31 -9.29
CA VAL A 145 -13.28 -9.60 -8.79
C VAL A 145 -13.56 -8.86 -7.48
N GLY A 146 -12.57 -8.78 -6.58
CA GLY A 146 -12.70 -8.03 -5.34
C GLY A 146 -12.88 -6.53 -5.58
N ALA A 147 -12.19 -5.98 -6.58
CA ALA A 147 -12.33 -4.58 -6.96
C ALA A 147 -13.72 -4.32 -7.57
N GLU A 148 -14.19 -5.20 -8.46
CA GLU A 148 -15.54 -5.13 -9.01
C GLU A 148 -16.60 -5.13 -7.91
N ALA A 149 -16.47 -6.06 -6.97
CA ALA A 149 -17.41 -6.18 -5.86
C ALA A 149 -17.42 -4.93 -4.97
N ILE A 150 -16.25 -4.34 -4.65
CA ILE A 150 -16.14 -3.17 -3.78
C ILE A 150 -16.62 -1.88 -4.47
N TRP A 151 -16.19 -1.62 -5.71
CA TRP A 151 -16.63 -0.43 -6.44
C TRP A 151 -18.11 -0.53 -6.81
N GLY A 152 -18.58 -1.70 -7.24
CA GLY A 152 -19.96 -1.92 -7.66
C GLY A 152 -21.00 -1.68 -6.55
N ARG A 153 -20.62 -1.84 -5.28
CA ARG A 153 -21.50 -1.59 -4.13
C ARG A 153 -21.22 -0.29 -3.38
N SER A 154 -20.22 0.48 -3.79
CA SER A 154 -19.76 1.66 -3.04
C SER A 154 -20.86 2.71 -2.82
N GLU A 155 -21.76 2.90 -3.79
CA GLU A 155 -22.94 3.78 -3.70
C GLU A 155 -24.20 3.07 -3.17
N GLN A 156 -24.14 1.76 -2.93
CA GLN A 156 -25.26 0.97 -2.40
C GLN A 156 -25.27 0.92 -0.86
N HIS A 157 -24.20 1.39 -0.22
CA HIS A 157 -24.14 1.50 1.23
C HIS A 157 -25.03 2.65 1.72
N ASP A 158 -25.56 2.52 2.94
CA ASP A 158 -26.37 3.56 3.60
C ASP A 158 -25.69 4.94 3.63
N VAL A 159 -24.35 4.95 3.70
CA VAL A 159 -23.53 6.15 3.45
C VAL A 159 -22.75 5.92 2.15
N PRO A 160 -23.25 6.44 1.02
CA PRO A 160 -22.63 6.22 -0.28
C PRO A 160 -21.35 7.05 -0.41
N LEU A 161 -20.30 6.43 -0.95
CA LEU A 161 -18.99 7.04 -1.15
C LEU A 161 -18.48 6.75 -2.56
N ARG A 162 -17.88 7.76 -3.20
CA ARG A 162 -17.34 7.64 -4.57
C ARG A 162 -15.83 7.50 -4.53
N TYR A 163 -15.32 6.31 -4.78
CA TYR A 163 -13.89 5.98 -4.75
C TYR A 163 -13.19 6.36 -6.05
N ARG A 164 -12.73 7.61 -6.14
CA ARG A 164 -12.30 8.23 -7.41
C ARG A 164 -10.80 8.26 -7.60
N SER A 165 -10.00 8.27 -6.54
CA SER A 165 -8.56 8.02 -6.66
C SER A 165 -8.25 6.61 -6.18
N PHE A 166 -7.50 5.87 -7.00
CA PHE A 166 -7.14 4.46 -6.82
C PHE A 166 -5.64 4.36 -6.62
N LEU A 167 -5.20 4.29 -5.35
CA LEU A 167 -3.80 4.09 -5.01
C LEU A 167 -3.48 2.59 -4.94
N SER A 168 -2.60 2.11 -5.82
CA SER A 168 -2.15 0.72 -5.84
C SER A 168 -0.63 0.56 -5.91
N ASP A 169 -0.14 -0.67 -5.95
CA ASP A 169 1.27 -0.99 -6.14
C ASP A 169 1.74 -0.82 -7.60
N GLY A 170 0.80 -0.48 -8.50
CA GLY A 170 0.95 -0.05 -9.89
C GLY A 170 0.59 -1.12 -10.93
N ASP A 171 0.44 -0.70 -12.19
CA ASP A 171 -0.16 -1.47 -13.32
C ASP A 171 -1.10 -2.61 -12.89
N SER A 172 -2.11 -2.23 -12.11
CA SER A 172 -3.03 -3.18 -11.50
C SER A 172 -4.15 -3.50 -12.48
N ALA A 173 -4.31 -4.77 -12.85
CA ALA A 173 -5.48 -5.25 -13.58
C ALA A 173 -6.79 -4.82 -12.89
N ALA A 174 -6.79 -4.72 -11.56
CA ALA A 174 -7.90 -4.19 -10.77
C ALA A 174 -8.29 -2.75 -11.15
N PHE A 175 -7.32 -1.84 -11.31
CA PHE A 175 -7.61 -0.48 -11.79
C PHE A 175 -8.23 -0.51 -13.18
N LEU A 176 -7.68 -1.30 -14.11
CA LEU A 176 -8.22 -1.41 -15.47
C LEU A 176 -9.66 -1.94 -15.46
N THR A 177 -9.95 -2.91 -14.61
CA THR A 177 -11.29 -3.43 -14.40
C THR A 177 -12.23 -2.34 -13.88
N VAL A 178 -11.87 -1.66 -12.78
CA VAL A 178 -12.68 -0.56 -12.21
C VAL A 178 -12.89 0.58 -13.21
N SER A 179 -11.85 0.95 -13.96
CA SER A 179 -11.94 1.98 -14.99
C SER A 179 -12.90 1.60 -16.12
N LYS A 180 -12.96 0.31 -16.51
CA LYS A 180 -13.91 -0.18 -17.51
C LYS A 180 -15.34 -0.22 -17.00
N MET A 181 -15.54 -0.51 -15.71
CA MET A 181 -16.87 -0.56 -15.10
C MET A 181 -17.56 0.80 -15.09
N LYS A 182 -16.80 1.91 -15.13
CA LYS A 182 -17.32 3.28 -14.98
C LYS A 182 -18.34 3.36 -13.82
N PRO A 183 -17.95 2.97 -12.58
CA PRO A 183 -18.89 2.81 -11.47
C PRO A 183 -19.65 4.09 -11.13
N TYR A 184 -19.15 5.25 -11.56
CA TYR A 184 -19.73 6.56 -11.30
C TYR A 184 -20.04 7.35 -12.58
N GLY A 185 -20.33 6.66 -13.68
CA GLY A 185 -20.64 7.27 -14.99
C GLY A 185 -19.40 7.82 -15.70
N GLU A 186 -19.50 9.01 -16.29
CA GLU A 186 -18.41 9.67 -17.04
C GLU A 186 -17.26 10.18 -16.15
N ASP A 187 -17.41 10.10 -14.83
CA ASP A 187 -16.35 10.44 -13.90
C ASP A 187 -15.32 9.28 -13.82
N ASP A 188 -14.21 9.42 -14.54
CA ASP A 188 -13.12 8.43 -14.66
C ASP A 188 -12.25 8.25 -13.41
N THR A 189 -12.12 7.02 -12.91
CA THR A 189 -11.25 6.70 -11.77
C THR A 189 -9.79 7.08 -12.08
N ILE A 190 -9.16 7.78 -11.14
CA ILE A 190 -7.81 8.30 -11.23
C ILE A 190 -6.84 7.26 -10.68
N ASN A 191 -5.98 6.71 -11.55
CA ASN A 191 -4.89 5.85 -11.10
C ASN A 191 -3.79 6.64 -10.37
N GLU A 192 -3.37 6.14 -9.21
CA GLU A 192 -2.23 6.60 -8.41
C GLU A 192 -1.31 5.44 -8.04
N ASP A 193 -0.01 5.68 -8.06
CA ASP A 193 1.00 4.68 -7.77
C ASP A 193 1.62 4.92 -6.39
N CYS A 194 1.76 3.85 -5.60
CA CYS A 194 2.47 3.87 -4.33
C CYS A 194 3.94 4.27 -4.54
N ALA A 195 4.37 5.37 -3.90
CA ALA A 195 5.73 5.90 -4.07
C ALA A 195 6.83 4.92 -3.64
N ASN A 196 6.56 4.06 -2.64
CA ASN A 196 7.49 3.01 -2.24
C ASN A 196 7.60 1.90 -3.29
N HIS A 197 6.49 1.55 -3.94
CA HIS A 197 6.47 0.53 -4.99
C HIS A 197 7.19 1.01 -6.25
N VAL A 198 6.96 2.25 -6.67
CA VAL A 198 7.70 2.84 -7.80
C VAL A 198 9.20 2.90 -7.53
N ALA A 199 9.63 3.26 -6.31
CA ALA A 199 11.04 3.17 -5.94
C ALA A 199 11.57 1.72 -6.00
N LYS A 200 10.79 0.74 -5.54
CA LYS A 200 11.15 -0.69 -5.60
C LYS A 200 11.26 -1.19 -7.05
N TRP A 201 10.50 -0.63 -7.99
CA TRP A 201 10.64 -0.95 -9.41
C TRP A 201 12.02 -0.58 -9.95
N LEU A 202 12.60 0.56 -9.53
CA LEU A 202 13.97 0.91 -9.88
C LEU A 202 14.94 -0.18 -9.43
N GLY A 203 14.92 -0.54 -8.15
CA GLY A 203 15.80 -1.59 -7.63
C GLY A 203 15.62 -2.94 -8.34
N THR A 204 14.37 -3.28 -8.69
CA THR A 204 14.06 -4.51 -9.44
C THR A 204 14.59 -4.46 -10.87
N ALA A 205 14.45 -3.33 -11.57
CA ALA A 205 14.97 -3.14 -12.91
C ALA A 205 16.51 -3.18 -12.92
N LEU A 206 17.15 -2.53 -11.95
CA LEU A 206 18.61 -2.51 -11.82
C LEU A 206 19.21 -3.91 -11.60
N ARG A 207 18.53 -4.79 -10.84
CA ARG A 207 18.98 -6.19 -10.66
C ARG A 207 18.88 -7.03 -11.94
N LYS A 208 18.08 -6.61 -12.92
CA LYS A 208 17.89 -7.32 -14.20
C LYS A 208 18.86 -6.86 -15.28
N VAL A 209 19.67 -5.83 -15.03
CA VAL A 209 20.67 -5.34 -15.99
C VAL A 209 21.73 -6.41 -16.22
N LYS A 210 21.95 -6.76 -17.49
CA LYS A 210 22.93 -7.74 -17.96
C LYS A 210 23.81 -7.11 -19.05
N GLY A 211 24.86 -7.80 -19.48
CA GLY A 211 25.72 -7.35 -20.59
C GLY A 211 26.76 -6.29 -20.21
N LEU A 212 26.98 -6.07 -18.92
CA LEU A 212 28.04 -5.19 -18.44
C LEU A 212 29.43 -5.85 -18.59
N PRO A 213 30.49 -5.09 -18.92
CA PRO A 213 31.85 -5.61 -18.99
C PRO A 213 32.27 -6.32 -17.69
N ARG A 214 33.23 -7.26 -17.79
CA ARG A 214 33.74 -8.00 -16.63
C ARG A 214 34.21 -7.03 -15.54
N GLY A 215 33.73 -7.22 -14.31
CA GLY A 215 34.04 -6.35 -13.17
C GLY A 215 33.10 -5.14 -12.99
N HIS A 216 32.23 -4.86 -13.95
CA HIS A 216 31.30 -3.71 -13.91
C HIS A 216 29.87 -4.09 -13.52
N SER A 217 29.63 -5.29 -12.98
CA SER A 217 28.30 -5.67 -12.50
C SER A 217 27.79 -4.73 -11.40
N LEU A 218 26.48 -4.44 -11.41
CA LEU A 218 25.86 -3.61 -10.38
C LEU A 218 25.78 -4.40 -9.06
N LYS A 219 26.54 -3.95 -8.06
CA LYS A 219 26.55 -4.56 -6.73
C LYS A 219 25.27 -4.20 -5.96
N GLU A 220 24.76 -5.14 -5.16
CA GLU A 220 23.49 -4.96 -4.42
C GLU A 220 23.49 -3.72 -3.50
N HIS A 221 24.64 -3.37 -2.90
CA HIS A 221 24.73 -2.17 -2.07
C HIS A 221 24.55 -0.87 -2.89
N THR A 222 25.06 -0.82 -4.13
CA THR A 222 24.86 0.30 -5.05
C THR A 222 23.39 0.39 -5.46
N ILE A 223 22.78 -0.75 -5.80
CA ILE A 223 21.35 -0.83 -6.15
C ILE A 223 20.47 -0.30 -5.00
N LYS A 224 20.76 -0.70 -3.76
CA LYS A 224 20.06 -0.20 -2.57
C LYS A 224 20.22 1.31 -2.38
N LYS A 225 21.43 1.86 -2.57
CA LYS A 225 21.70 3.31 -2.48
C LYS A 225 20.92 4.09 -3.54
N LEU A 226 20.97 3.66 -4.80
CA LEU A 226 20.23 4.30 -5.91
C LEU A 226 18.72 4.26 -5.69
N THR A 227 18.19 3.11 -5.26
CA THR A 227 16.77 2.94 -4.91
C THR A 227 16.35 3.88 -3.78
N LEU A 228 17.21 4.05 -2.76
CA LEU A 228 16.98 4.99 -1.66
C LEU A 228 16.96 6.44 -2.15
N TYR A 229 17.90 6.85 -3.00
CA TYR A 229 17.94 8.20 -3.55
C TYR A 229 16.69 8.52 -4.37
N TYR A 230 16.28 7.60 -5.23
CA TYR A 230 15.03 7.72 -5.99
C TYR A 230 13.83 7.91 -5.06
N ARG A 231 13.70 7.07 -4.02
CA ARG A 231 12.62 7.19 -3.03
C ARG A 231 12.62 8.56 -2.35
N ILE A 232 13.80 9.06 -1.97
CA ILE A 232 13.95 10.39 -1.35
C ILE A 232 13.54 11.49 -2.32
N ALA A 233 13.96 11.41 -3.59
CA ALA A 233 13.62 12.38 -4.62
C ALA A 233 12.10 12.49 -4.84
N VAL A 234 11.39 11.37 -4.95
CA VAL A 234 9.92 11.35 -5.04
C VAL A 234 9.29 11.88 -3.75
N SER A 235 9.76 11.42 -2.58
CA SER A 235 9.14 11.75 -1.30
C SER A 235 9.34 13.20 -0.85
N LYS A 236 10.44 13.86 -1.26
CA LYS A 236 10.74 15.25 -0.90
C LYS A 236 10.09 16.28 -1.81
N ASN A 237 9.71 15.88 -3.01
CA ASN A 237 9.18 16.78 -4.01
C ASN A 237 7.70 16.48 -4.32
N LYS A 238 6.95 16.01 -3.31
CA LYS A 238 5.50 15.79 -3.42
C LYS A 238 4.80 17.06 -3.88
N GLY A 239 3.76 16.91 -4.69
CA GLY A 239 3.07 18.02 -5.33
C GLY A 239 3.75 18.56 -6.60
N ASP A 240 5.07 18.45 -6.74
CA ASP A 240 5.82 19.04 -7.85
C ASP A 240 6.54 17.98 -8.71
N VAL A 241 5.86 17.55 -9.77
CA VAL A 241 6.35 16.52 -10.70
C VAL A 241 7.65 16.94 -11.39
N LYS A 242 7.82 18.23 -11.68
CA LYS A 242 9.04 18.75 -12.32
C LYS A 242 10.23 18.66 -11.36
N LYS A 243 10.05 19.06 -10.09
CA LYS A 243 11.09 18.90 -9.06
C LYS A 243 11.38 17.42 -8.76
N MET A 244 10.38 16.53 -8.80
CA MET A 244 10.63 15.09 -8.69
C MET A 244 11.57 14.61 -9.80
N HIS A 245 11.24 14.93 -11.05
CA HIS A 245 12.06 14.58 -12.22
C HIS A 245 13.48 15.12 -12.09
N GLN A 246 13.63 16.41 -11.79
CA GLN A 246 14.93 17.05 -11.61
C GLN A 246 15.74 16.41 -10.49
N ALA A 247 15.13 16.12 -9.33
CA ALA A 247 15.81 15.49 -8.21
C ALA A 247 16.23 14.03 -8.48
N ILE A 248 15.42 13.27 -9.22
CA ILE A 248 15.76 11.92 -9.67
C ILE A 248 17.00 11.98 -10.57
N TRP A 249 16.99 12.84 -11.59
CA TRP A 249 18.13 13.02 -12.49
C TRP A 249 19.35 13.58 -11.78
N ALA A 250 19.20 14.50 -10.83
CA ALA A 250 20.28 14.99 -9.99
C ALA A 250 20.99 13.84 -9.25
N SER A 251 20.22 12.91 -8.68
CA SER A 251 20.79 11.77 -7.95
C SER A 251 21.51 10.77 -8.86
N TYR A 252 21.00 10.55 -10.08
CA TYR A 252 21.62 9.71 -11.09
C TYR A 252 22.94 10.33 -11.61
N LEU A 253 22.87 11.59 -12.05
CA LEU A 253 24.00 12.34 -12.59
C LEU A 253 25.13 12.48 -11.55
N HIS A 254 24.78 12.81 -10.31
CA HIS A 254 25.74 12.83 -9.20
C HIS A 254 26.39 11.44 -8.98
N SER A 255 25.63 10.36 -9.11
CA SER A 255 26.18 9.00 -8.93
C SER A 255 27.14 8.60 -10.06
N ALA A 256 27.01 9.18 -11.24
CA ALA A 256 27.88 8.96 -12.41
C ALA A 256 28.99 10.02 -12.58
N SER A 257 29.00 11.06 -11.74
CA SER A 257 29.96 12.16 -11.85
C SER A 257 31.39 11.71 -11.55
N THR A 258 32.36 12.32 -12.24
CA THR A 258 33.80 12.17 -12.00
C THR A 258 34.44 13.54 -11.83
N ASP A 259 35.74 13.56 -11.53
CA ASP A 259 36.51 14.81 -11.43
C ASP A 259 36.74 15.46 -12.81
N GLU A 260 36.73 14.68 -13.88
CA GLU A 260 36.88 15.17 -15.26
C GLU A 260 35.52 15.58 -15.86
N ALA A 261 34.43 14.98 -15.40
CA ALA A 261 33.07 15.21 -15.89
C ALA A 261 32.12 15.52 -14.73
N HIS A 262 32.16 16.77 -14.26
CA HIS A 262 31.32 17.26 -13.16
C HIS A 262 29.84 17.35 -13.57
N ASN A 263 29.04 16.41 -13.07
CA ASN A 263 27.60 16.32 -13.35
C ASN A 263 26.75 16.82 -12.18
N HIS A 264 27.08 18.00 -11.65
CA HIS A 264 26.47 18.57 -10.43
C HIS A 264 25.38 19.63 -10.68
N LYS A 265 25.13 20.01 -11.95
CA LYS A 265 24.21 21.09 -12.33
C LYS A 265 22.78 20.94 -11.80
N LEU A 266 22.28 19.71 -11.66
CA LEU A 266 20.94 19.44 -11.12
C LEU A 266 20.92 19.24 -9.60
N CYS A 267 22.09 19.16 -8.96
CA CYS A 267 22.14 19.08 -7.50
C CYS A 267 21.69 20.42 -6.89
N PRO A 268 21.08 20.43 -5.69
CA PRO A 268 20.74 21.67 -5.01
C PRO A 268 21.98 22.57 -4.86
N PRO A 269 21.87 23.89 -5.08
CA PRO A 269 22.94 24.83 -4.76
C PRO A 269 22.97 25.16 -3.25
N GLY A 270 24.00 25.87 -2.83
CA GLY A 270 24.11 26.43 -1.47
C GLY A 270 24.77 25.52 -0.44
N GLU A 271 25.08 26.08 0.72
CA GLU A 271 25.80 25.41 1.80
C GLU A 271 25.04 24.22 2.40
N ASP A 272 23.70 24.25 2.35
CA ASP A 272 22.83 23.17 2.81
C ASP A 272 22.64 22.04 1.78
N SER A 273 23.33 22.12 0.63
CA SER A 273 23.25 21.10 -0.40
C SER A 273 23.75 19.74 0.13
N TRP A 274 23.12 18.65 -0.29
CA TRP A 274 23.68 17.32 -0.02
C TRP A 274 24.87 16.99 -0.95
N CYS A 275 25.08 17.78 -2.00
CA CYS A 275 26.17 17.63 -2.95
C CYS A 275 27.39 18.40 -2.46
N GLN A 276 28.43 17.69 -2.01
CA GLN A 276 29.64 18.28 -1.45
C GLN A 276 30.35 19.23 -2.43
N PHE A 277 30.27 18.96 -3.73
CA PHE A 277 30.78 19.86 -4.75
C PHE A 277 30.07 21.22 -4.70
N ASN A 278 28.74 21.23 -4.76
CA ASN A 278 27.96 22.49 -4.70
C ASN A 278 28.08 23.18 -3.34
N GLN A 279 28.28 22.43 -2.25
CA GLN A 279 28.57 23.01 -0.94
C GLN A 279 29.90 23.77 -0.94
N ALA A 280 30.96 23.15 -1.47
CA ALA A 280 32.28 23.77 -1.53
C ALA A 280 32.26 25.04 -2.40
N ILE A 281 31.63 24.96 -3.58
CA ILE A 281 31.43 26.14 -4.44
C ILE A 281 30.65 27.24 -3.72
N ALA A 282 29.64 26.90 -2.92
CA ALA A 282 28.87 27.90 -2.17
C ALA A 282 29.64 28.53 -1.00
N LYS A 283 30.70 27.87 -0.52
CA LYS A 283 31.56 28.34 0.59
C LYS A 283 32.88 28.96 0.11
N ASP A 284 33.05 29.10 -1.21
CA ASP A 284 34.31 29.48 -1.84
C ASP A 284 35.50 28.56 -1.44
N GLU A 285 35.21 27.26 -1.23
CA GLU A 285 36.18 26.21 -0.91
C GLU A 285 36.49 25.34 -2.15
N GLU A 286 37.66 24.69 -2.16
CA GLU A 286 38.01 23.73 -3.20
C GLU A 286 37.14 22.46 -3.09
N PRO A 287 36.46 22.04 -4.17
CA PRO A 287 35.62 20.85 -4.14
C PRO A 287 36.43 19.57 -3.85
N PRO A 288 35.90 18.66 -3.00
CA PRO A 288 36.58 17.41 -2.72
C PRO A 288 36.61 16.49 -3.95
N PRO A 289 37.63 15.63 -4.09
CA PRO A 289 37.74 14.70 -5.21
C PRO A 289 36.57 13.70 -5.24
N HIS A 290 36.08 13.44 -6.44
CA HIS A 290 34.86 12.71 -6.70
C HIS A 290 35.15 11.24 -7.01
N LYS A 291 34.72 10.35 -6.10
CA LYS A 291 34.71 8.90 -6.39
C LYS A 291 33.35 8.51 -6.99
N PRO A 292 33.26 8.22 -8.31
CA PRO A 292 31.99 7.84 -8.93
C PRO A 292 31.40 6.59 -8.26
N ARG A 293 30.08 6.60 -8.05
CA ARG A 293 29.36 5.41 -7.58
C ARG A 293 29.06 4.45 -8.72
N LEU A 294 28.93 4.99 -9.92
CA LEU A 294 28.69 4.27 -11.16
C LEU A 294 29.85 4.52 -12.10
N SER A 295 30.46 3.44 -12.58
CA SER A 295 31.37 3.53 -13.74
C SER A 295 30.59 3.96 -14.99
N LYS A 296 31.27 4.54 -15.98
CA LYS A 296 30.65 4.94 -17.26
C LYS A 296 29.80 3.82 -17.91
N PRO A 297 30.28 2.56 -18.04
CA PRO A 297 29.45 1.48 -18.59
C PRO A 297 28.17 1.19 -17.77
N GLN A 298 28.25 1.34 -16.43
CA GLN A 298 27.09 1.16 -15.57
C GLN A 298 26.08 2.30 -15.71
N ALA A 299 26.56 3.54 -15.79
CA ALA A 299 25.71 4.71 -15.95
C ALA A 299 24.94 4.62 -17.27
N GLU A 300 25.64 4.31 -18.38
CA GLU A 300 25.05 4.12 -19.71
C GLU A 300 23.96 3.02 -19.68
N ALA A 301 24.28 1.84 -19.15
CA ALA A 301 23.38 0.68 -19.12
C ALA A 301 22.07 0.90 -18.32
N ILE A 302 22.05 1.84 -17.37
CA ILE A 302 20.85 2.12 -16.56
C ILE A 302 20.11 3.39 -16.97
N THR A 303 20.62 4.14 -17.95
CA THR A 303 20.05 5.42 -18.38
C THR A 303 18.59 5.28 -18.77
N ASP A 304 18.25 4.27 -19.58
CA ASP A 304 16.89 4.09 -20.06
C ASP A 304 15.93 3.62 -18.96
N ILE A 305 16.44 2.95 -17.93
CA ILE A 305 15.66 2.65 -16.73
C ILE A 305 15.28 3.94 -16.01
N TYR A 306 16.23 4.87 -15.87
CA TYR A 306 15.97 6.18 -15.26
C TYR A 306 15.04 7.06 -16.11
N LYS A 307 15.20 7.08 -17.44
CA LYS A 307 14.27 7.77 -18.35
C LYS A 307 12.85 7.28 -18.11
N ARG A 308 12.61 5.98 -18.25
CA ARG A 308 11.28 5.37 -18.06
C ARG A 308 10.70 5.62 -16.67
N LEU A 309 11.52 5.49 -15.62
CA LEU A 309 11.09 5.71 -14.24
C LEU A 309 11.09 7.18 -13.81
N SER A 310 11.35 8.12 -14.71
CA SER A 310 11.22 9.56 -14.46
C SER A 310 10.23 10.24 -15.42
N GLU A 311 9.48 9.46 -16.19
CA GLU A 311 8.43 9.96 -17.07
C GLU A 311 7.38 10.75 -16.30
N GLN A 312 6.94 11.86 -16.88
CA GLN A 312 5.96 12.75 -16.27
C GLN A 312 4.64 12.03 -15.97
N SER A 313 4.21 11.11 -16.85
CA SER A 313 3.00 10.30 -16.68
C SER A 313 3.06 9.44 -15.42
N LEU A 314 4.19 8.76 -15.17
CA LEU A 314 4.44 7.96 -13.98
C LEU A 314 4.54 8.83 -12.72
N LEU A 315 5.36 9.89 -12.77
CA LEU A 315 5.57 10.76 -11.61
C LEU A 315 4.30 11.52 -11.20
N SER A 316 3.41 11.82 -12.16
CA SER A 316 2.09 12.38 -11.86
C SER A 316 1.22 11.43 -11.03
N ARG A 317 1.32 10.12 -11.24
CA ARG A 317 0.63 9.12 -10.40
C ARG A 317 1.24 8.97 -9.01
N CYS A 318 2.49 9.41 -8.82
CA CYS A 318 3.16 9.47 -7.52
C CYS A 318 3.04 10.84 -6.84
N ARG A 319 2.32 11.81 -7.41
CA ARG A 319 2.33 13.23 -7.00
C ARG A 319 2.04 13.41 -5.51
N GLN A 320 1.08 12.67 -4.97
CA GLN A 320 0.71 12.73 -3.55
C GLN A 320 1.76 12.10 -2.62
N GLY A 321 2.69 11.30 -3.16
CA GLY A 321 3.71 10.57 -2.40
C GLY A 321 3.13 9.68 -1.30
N LYS A 322 1.95 9.10 -1.56
CA LYS A 322 1.25 8.20 -0.64
C LYS A 322 1.81 6.78 -0.77
N THR A 323 1.52 5.95 0.23
CA THR A 323 2.05 4.58 0.32
C THR A 323 0.99 3.63 0.83
N GLN A 324 1.02 2.36 0.39
CA GLN A 324 0.14 1.30 0.88
C GLN A 324 0.61 0.62 2.18
N ASN A 325 1.60 1.19 2.88
CA ASN A 325 2.02 0.68 4.20
C ASN A 325 0.84 0.46 5.18
N PRO A 326 -0.23 1.29 5.18
CA PRO A 326 -1.43 1.02 5.98
C PRO A 326 -2.11 -0.32 5.65
N CYS A 327 -2.31 -0.66 4.37
CA CYS A 327 -2.82 -1.96 3.92
C CYS A 327 -1.87 -3.10 4.29
N GLU A 328 -0.56 -2.95 4.08
CA GLU A 328 0.43 -3.96 4.50
C GLU A 328 0.35 -4.24 6.01
N SER A 329 0.11 -3.20 6.81
CA SER A 329 -0.08 -3.33 8.26
C SER A 329 -1.38 -4.06 8.62
N LEU A 330 -2.47 -3.86 7.88
CA LEU A 330 -3.73 -4.59 8.08
C LEU A 330 -3.55 -6.07 7.73
N ASN A 331 -2.93 -6.35 6.58
CA ASN A 331 -2.61 -7.71 6.12
C ASN A 331 -1.85 -8.49 7.19
N GLY A 332 -0.87 -7.86 7.84
CA GLY A 332 -0.14 -8.47 8.96
C GLY A 332 -1.05 -8.93 10.12
N ARG A 333 -2.09 -8.16 10.44
CA ARG A 333 -3.06 -8.50 11.51
C ARG A 333 -4.03 -9.59 11.11
N ILE A 334 -4.56 -9.53 9.89
CA ILE A 334 -5.44 -10.58 9.35
C ILE A 334 -4.73 -11.94 9.45
N TRP A 335 -3.50 -12.01 8.96
CA TRP A 335 -2.75 -13.25 8.92
C TRP A 335 -2.09 -13.64 10.24
N LEU A 336 -2.11 -12.75 11.25
CA LEU A 336 -1.87 -13.10 12.64
C LEU A 336 -3.05 -13.90 13.21
N LEU A 337 -4.28 -13.48 12.91
CA LEU A 337 -5.52 -14.14 13.36
C LEU A 337 -5.84 -15.41 12.55
N CYS A 338 -5.43 -15.46 11.28
CA CYS A 338 -5.58 -16.62 10.41
C CYS A 338 -4.23 -16.99 9.78
N PRO A 339 -3.38 -17.77 10.45
CA PRO A 339 -2.03 -18.06 9.96
C PRO A 339 -1.98 -18.69 8.56
N LYS A 340 -1.10 -18.14 7.71
CA LYS A 340 -0.85 -18.63 6.33
C LYS A 340 -0.38 -20.09 6.25
N THR A 341 0.12 -20.65 7.34
CA THR A 341 0.68 -22.01 7.39
C THR A 341 -0.37 -23.10 7.46
N ARG A 342 -1.62 -22.78 7.83
CA ARG A 342 -2.70 -23.76 7.96
C ARG A 342 -3.75 -23.57 6.87
N TYR A 343 -4.57 -24.59 6.65
CA TYR A 343 -5.79 -24.43 5.85
C TYR A 343 -6.80 -23.59 6.66
N ALA A 344 -7.60 -22.78 5.97
CA ALA A 344 -8.77 -22.13 6.58
C ALA A 344 -9.92 -22.11 5.58
N SER A 345 -11.14 -22.23 6.11
CA SER A 345 -12.36 -22.00 5.32
C SER A 345 -12.58 -20.51 5.07
N LEU A 346 -13.41 -20.20 4.07
CA LEU A 346 -13.90 -18.84 3.80
C LEU A 346 -14.41 -18.17 5.09
N ARG A 347 -15.25 -18.86 5.86
CA ARG A 347 -15.78 -18.37 7.13
C ARG A 347 -14.68 -17.95 8.12
N SER A 348 -13.63 -18.77 8.28
CA SER A 348 -12.53 -18.44 9.19
C SER A 348 -11.75 -17.21 8.73
N VAL A 349 -11.54 -17.07 7.42
CA VAL A 349 -10.88 -15.90 6.82
C VAL A 349 -11.75 -14.66 6.99
N GLN A 350 -13.06 -14.75 6.76
CA GLN A 350 -14.02 -13.67 6.99
C GLN A 350 -14.05 -13.21 8.45
N THR A 351 -14.06 -14.14 9.41
CA THR A 351 -14.01 -13.81 10.85
C THR A 351 -12.71 -13.11 11.21
N ALA A 352 -11.57 -13.62 10.73
CA ALA A 352 -10.26 -13.02 10.97
C ALA A 352 -10.13 -11.63 10.34
N ALA A 353 -10.66 -11.45 9.13
CA ALA A 353 -10.75 -10.15 8.47
C ALA A 353 -11.57 -9.18 9.32
N ALA A 354 -12.81 -9.54 9.68
CA ALA A 354 -13.70 -8.70 10.47
C ALA A 354 -13.06 -8.21 11.79
N ILE A 355 -12.44 -9.13 12.55
CA ILE A 355 -11.77 -8.80 13.81
C ILE A 355 -10.54 -7.92 13.57
N ALA A 356 -9.72 -8.23 12.55
CA ALA A 356 -8.54 -7.42 12.22
C ALA A 356 -8.92 -6.00 11.80
N ILE A 357 -10.02 -5.83 11.07
CA ILE A 357 -10.54 -4.53 10.63
C ILE A 357 -11.03 -3.72 11.83
N LEU A 358 -11.81 -4.33 12.73
CA LEU A 358 -12.21 -3.69 13.99
C LEU A 358 -10.99 -3.24 14.81
N TRP A 359 -9.98 -4.10 14.92
CA TRP A 359 -8.73 -3.77 15.61
C TRP A 359 -7.96 -2.65 14.89
N TYR A 360 -8.03 -2.59 13.56
CA TYR A 360 -7.37 -1.56 12.78
C TYR A 360 -8.05 -0.20 12.99
N ASN A 361 -9.37 -0.11 12.77
CA ASN A 361 -10.14 1.12 12.82
C ASN A 361 -10.34 1.65 14.25
N LYS A 362 -10.55 0.79 15.24
CA LYS A 362 -10.86 1.18 16.63
C LYS A 362 -9.73 0.93 17.63
N GLY A 363 -8.63 0.32 17.20
CA GLY A 363 -7.58 -0.10 18.13
C GLY A 363 -8.02 -1.26 19.03
N TYR A 364 -7.42 -1.39 20.21
CA TYR A 364 -7.68 -2.53 21.11
C TYR A 364 -9.11 -2.61 21.65
N THR A 365 -9.88 -1.52 21.58
CA THR A 365 -11.27 -1.50 22.02
C THR A 365 -12.21 -2.15 21.00
N GLY A 366 -11.81 -2.30 19.73
CA GLY A 366 -12.67 -2.83 18.66
C GLY A 366 -13.18 -4.25 18.90
N PHE A 367 -12.41 -5.11 19.60
CA PHE A 367 -12.88 -6.45 19.95
C PHE A 367 -14.04 -6.44 20.96
N SER A 368 -14.22 -5.35 21.71
CA SER A 368 -15.36 -5.17 22.62
C SER A 368 -16.69 -5.22 21.88
N ASP A 369 -16.73 -4.73 20.63
CA ASP A 369 -17.95 -4.76 19.83
C ASP A 369 -18.38 -6.20 19.51
N VAL A 370 -17.41 -7.08 19.25
CA VAL A 370 -17.68 -8.53 19.04
C VAL A 370 -18.20 -9.19 20.32
N LEU A 371 -17.63 -8.85 21.47
CA LEU A 371 -18.10 -9.37 22.76
C LEU A 371 -19.52 -8.90 23.09
N ASN A 372 -19.83 -7.64 22.79
CA ASN A 372 -21.17 -7.08 22.96
C ASN A 372 -22.20 -7.77 22.04
N GLU A 373 -21.83 -8.12 20.80
CA GLU A 373 -22.69 -8.92 19.91
C GLU A 373 -22.92 -10.33 20.46
N LEU A 374 -21.90 -10.93 21.06
CA LEU A 374 -22.00 -12.22 21.73
C LEU A 374 -22.76 -12.16 23.07
N LYS A 375 -23.18 -10.96 23.51
CA LYS A 375 -23.81 -10.72 24.82
C LYS A 375 -22.93 -11.20 25.98
N ILE A 376 -21.62 -10.99 25.85
CA ILE A 376 -20.63 -11.30 26.87
C ILE A 376 -20.31 -10.02 27.64
N ASP A 377 -20.58 -10.03 28.94
CA ASP A 377 -20.24 -8.92 29.82
C ASP A 377 -18.73 -8.72 29.86
N ILE A 378 -18.29 -7.51 29.53
CA ILE A 378 -16.88 -7.13 29.50
C ILE A 378 -16.50 -6.59 30.87
N PRO A 379 -15.62 -7.27 31.64
CA PRO A 379 -15.21 -6.79 32.95
C PRO A 379 -14.57 -5.40 32.88
N LYS A 380 -14.78 -4.58 33.92
CA LYS A 380 -14.17 -3.24 34.02
C LYS A 380 -12.63 -3.30 33.90
N SER A 381 -12.02 -4.36 34.42
CA SER A 381 -10.58 -4.61 34.30
C SER A 381 -10.13 -4.75 32.84
N LEU A 382 -10.85 -5.54 32.04
CA LEU A 382 -10.55 -5.72 30.62
C LEU A 382 -10.73 -4.41 29.85
N LYS A 383 -11.79 -3.64 30.12
CA LYS A 383 -11.99 -2.31 29.51
C LYS A 383 -10.83 -1.36 29.82
N LYS A 384 -10.34 -1.36 31.07
CA LYS A 384 -9.20 -0.54 31.47
C LYS A 384 -7.92 -0.96 30.76
N GLU A 385 -7.69 -2.26 30.62
CA GLU A 385 -6.51 -2.78 29.93
C GLU A 385 -6.54 -2.55 28.41
N THR A 386 -7.70 -2.64 27.76
CA THR A 386 -7.80 -2.31 26.32
C THR A 386 -7.51 -0.83 26.06
N VAL A 387 -8.04 0.07 26.89
CA VAL A 387 -7.71 1.51 26.82
C VAL A 387 -6.21 1.74 27.06
N ARG A 388 -5.65 1.14 28.13
CA ARG A 388 -4.22 1.27 28.45
C ARG A 388 -3.32 0.76 27.32
N ALA A 389 -3.65 -0.38 26.72
CA ALA A 389 -2.93 -0.94 25.59
C ALA A 389 -2.99 -0.01 24.37
N ASP A 390 -4.14 0.62 24.12
CA ASP A 390 -4.29 1.57 23.02
C ASP A 390 -3.53 2.87 23.26
N THR A 391 -3.55 3.42 24.48
CA THR A 391 -2.73 4.58 24.87
C THR A 391 -1.24 4.28 24.63
N LYS A 392 -0.74 3.13 25.11
CA LYS A 392 0.65 2.71 24.87
C LYS A 392 0.97 2.57 23.38
N ARG A 393 0.03 2.04 22.58
CA ARG A 393 0.19 1.92 21.13
C ARG A 393 0.31 3.30 20.48
N ILE A 394 -0.56 4.24 20.84
CA ILE A 394 -0.55 5.62 20.32
C ILE A 394 0.74 6.33 20.73
N GLU A 395 1.16 6.24 22.00
CA GLU A 395 2.43 6.80 22.48
C GLU A 395 3.63 6.20 21.74
N ALA A 396 3.66 4.88 21.55
CA ALA A 396 4.72 4.21 20.80
C ALA A 396 4.72 4.63 19.33
N MET A 397 3.54 4.88 18.74
CA MET A 397 3.41 5.42 17.39
C MET A 397 3.88 6.87 17.29
N GLN A 398 3.63 7.72 18.29
CA GLN A 398 4.12 9.09 18.36
C GLN A 398 5.64 9.15 18.61
N LYS A 399 6.18 8.21 19.39
CA LYS A 399 7.63 8.01 19.61
C LYS A 399 8.33 7.45 18.37
N LYS A 400 7.64 6.60 17.60
CA LYS A 400 8.10 6.17 16.28
C LYS A 400 8.03 7.37 15.36
N GLY A 401 9.20 7.78 14.89
CA GLY A 401 9.30 9.06 14.27
C GLY A 401 8.30 9.34 13.13
N THR A 402 7.83 10.60 13.02
CA THR A 402 7.10 11.15 11.86
C THR A 402 7.80 10.77 10.54
N GLY A 403 7.15 10.98 9.38
CA GLY A 403 7.82 10.84 8.08
C GLY A 403 9.18 11.55 8.03
N GLU A 404 9.28 12.68 8.74
CA GLU A 404 10.47 13.50 8.91
C GLU A 404 11.53 12.88 9.84
N GLN A 405 11.14 12.18 10.90
CA GLN A 405 12.07 11.43 11.75
C GLN A 405 12.47 10.08 11.14
N ARG A 406 11.61 9.43 10.33
CA ARG A 406 12.02 8.37 9.40
C ARG A 406 13.02 8.89 8.38
N TYR A 407 12.82 10.11 7.87
CA TYR A 407 13.81 10.82 7.07
C TYR A 407 15.11 11.08 7.86
N LYS A 408 15.07 11.49 9.13
CA LYS A 408 16.29 11.61 9.96
C LYS A 408 16.97 10.26 10.17
N ARG A 409 16.22 9.17 10.30
CA ARG A 409 16.76 7.80 10.37
C ARG A 409 17.37 7.34 9.05
N ASP A 410 16.71 7.60 7.93
CA ASP A 410 17.19 7.27 6.59
C ASP A 410 18.40 8.17 6.21
N LYS A 411 18.39 9.44 6.62
CA LYS A 411 19.52 10.38 6.54
C LYS A 411 20.67 9.88 7.41
N ARG A 412 20.43 9.45 8.65
CA ARG A 412 21.45 8.82 9.51
C ARG A 412 21.97 7.53 8.90
N ALA A 413 21.11 6.67 8.34
CA ALA A 413 21.53 5.45 7.65
C ALA A 413 22.36 5.77 6.40
N LEU A 414 22.03 6.85 5.68
CA LEU A 414 22.83 7.38 4.59
C LEU A 414 24.17 7.92 5.09
N THR A 415 24.19 8.74 6.14
CA THR A 415 25.42 9.25 6.79
C THR A 415 26.30 8.09 7.25
N LEU A 416 25.73 7.09 7.93
CA LEU A 416 26.45 5.88 8.34
C LEU A 416 27.00 5.13 7.13
N ALA A 417 26.20 4.96 6.06
CA ALA A 417 26.65 4.31 4.83
C ALA A 417 27.74 5.10 4.08
N LEU A 418 27.80 6.42 4.27
CA LEU A 418 28.88 7.29 3.78
C LEU A 418 30.12 7.19 4.68
N GLU A 419 29.96 7.10 6.00
CA GLU A 419 31.04 6.89 6.97
C GLU A 419 31.70 5.51 6.85
N THR A 420 30.92 4.46 6.62
CA THR A 420 31.44 3.11 6.38
C THR A 420 32.25 3.06 5.07
N ASP A 421 31.83 3.82 4.04
CA ASP A 421 32.63 4.05 2.82
C ASP A 421 33.95 4.77 3.15
N LYS A 422 33.91 5.83 3.98
CA LYS A 422 35.12 6.55 4.44
C LYS A 422 36.08 5.66 5.22
N ARG A 423 35.58 4.77 6.09
CA ARG A 423 36.42 3.84 6.88
C ARG A 423 37.07 2.76 6.03
N LYS A 424 36.39 2.28 4.97
CA LYS A 424 37.01 1.37 4.00
C LYS A 424 38.13 2.05 3.20
N LYS A 425 37.92 3.32 2.80
CA LYS A 425 38.94 4.14 2.12
C LYS A 425 40.20 4.45 2.96
N ARG A 426 40.17 4.28 4.28
CA ARG A 426 41.34 4.50 5.17
C ARG A 426 42.14 3.21 5.43
N ARG A 427 41.65 2.06 4.94
CA ARG A 427 42.25 0.73 5.14
C ARG A 427 42.83 0.13 3.86
N GLU A 428 42.59 0.76 2.72
CA GLU A 428 43.31 0.61 1.45
C GLU A 428 44.32 1.75 1.38
#